data_AF-A0AAW0AZ71-F1
#
_entry.id   AF-A0AAW0AZ71-F1
#
_cell.length_a   1.000
_cell.length_b   1.000
_cell.length_c   1.000
_cell.angle_alpha   90.00
_cell.angle_beta   90.00
_cell.angle_gamma   90.00
#
_symmetry.space_group_name_H-M   'P 1'
#
loop_
_entity.id
_entity.type
_entity.pdbx_description
1 polymer ?
#
loop_
_entity_poly.entity_id
_entity_poly.type
_entity_poly.pdbx_seq_one_letter_code
_entity_poly.pdbx_strand_id
1 'polypeptide(L)'
;RVVVIDGITIGHPCCGVFNCPKPLISNRHRFCDKHDHHHKMCAVEDCQAPNEAGYMTCTEPDHRLLETTHKKRDKAFFQLRGRLQRSNVAHPNDA
;
A
#
# COMPACT_ATOMS: atom_id res chain seq x y z
N ARG A 1 -22.18 -10.51 -4.49
CA ARG A 1 -21.48 -10.10 -5.73
C ARG A 1 -20.34 -11.08 -5.96
N VAL A 2 -20.19 -11.62 -7.16
CA VAL A 2 -19.11 -12.54 -7.53
C VAL A 2 -18.16 -11.78 -8.47
N VAL A 3 -16.86 -11.85 -8.20
CA VAL A 3 -15.82 -11.24 -9.03
C VAL A 3 -15.01 -12.38 -9.65
N VAL A 4 -15.00 -12.45 -10.99
CA VAL A 4 -14.16 -13.38 -11.75
C VAL A 4 -12.96 -12.59 -12.23
N ILE A 5 -11.76 -13.07 -11.93
CA ILE A 5 -10.50 -12.45 -12.35
C ILE A 5 -9.73 -13.38 -13.27
N ASP A 6 -9.27 -12.87 -14.41
CA ASP A 6 -8.27 -13.53 -15.24
C ASP A 6 -6.94 -13.40 -14.49
N GLY A 7 -6.43 -14.48 -13.88
CA GLY A 7 -5.28 -14.45 -12.95
C GLY A 7 -3.99 -13.79 -13.48
N ILE A 8 -3.96 -13.43 -14.75
CA ILE A 8 -2.92 -12.62 -15.44
C ILE A 8 -2.80 -11.21 -14.85
N THR A 9 -3.91 -10.63 -14.37
CA THR A 9 -3.95 -9.24 -13.90
C THR A 9 -3.67 -9.07 -12.41
N ILE A 10 -3.36 -10.16 -11.70
CA ILE A 10 -3.04 -10.11 -10.27
C ILE A 10 -1.79 -9.25 -10.05
N GLY A 11 -1.97 -8.13 -9.35
CA GLY A 11 -0.89 -7.17 -9.08
C GLY A 11 -0.67 -6.13 -10.18
N HIS A 12 -1.53 -6.07 -11.21
CA HIS A 12 -1.47 -4.96 -12.17
C HIS A 12 -1.78 -3.63 -11.47
N PRO A 13 -0.90 -2.62 -11.57
CA PRO A 13 -1.14 -1.32 -10.96
C PRO A 13 -2.37 -0.65 -11.57
N CYS A 14 -3.40 -0.46 -10.75
CA CYS A 14 -4.65 0.18 -11.13
C CYS A 14 -4.82 1.50 -10.37
N CYS A 15 -5.70 2.36 -10.87
CA CYS A 15 -6.10 3.56 -10.14
C CYS A 15 -6.74 3.18 -8.79
N GLY A 16 -6.36 3.88 -7.72
CA GLY A 16 -6.88 3.66 -6.36
C GLY A 16 -8.34 4.07 -6.15
N VAL A 17 -9.01 4.66 -7.14
CA VAL A 17 -10.46 4.90 -7.10
C VAL A 17 -11.19 3.63 -7.47
N PHE A 18 -12.14 3.22 -6.63
CA PHE A 18 -12.92 2.01 -6.82
C PHE A 18 -13.56 1.97 -8.22
N ASN A 19 -13.35 0.85 -8.93
CA ASN A 19 -13.91 0.60 -10.26
C ASN A 19 -13.50 1.63 -11.35
N CYS A 20 -12.36 2.31 -11.18
CA CYS A 20 -11.80 3.15 -12.24
C CYS A 20 -11.09 2.27 -13.30
N PRO A 21 -11.54 2.28 -14.57
CA PRO A 21 -10.95 1.44 -15.62
C PRO A 21 -9.70 2.06 -16.27
N LYS A 22 -9.32 3.28 -15.86
CA LYS A 22 -8.23 4.02 -16.51
C LYS A 22 -6.86 3.52 -16.06
N PRO A 23 -5.91 3.37 -17.00
CA PRO A 23 -4.54 3.05 -16.65
C PRO A 23 -3.88 4.20 -15.90
N LEU A 24 -2.88 3.86 -15.10
CA LEU A 24 -2.00 4.84 -14.47
C LEU A 24 -1.05 5.43 -15.52
N ILE A 25 -0.71 6.71 -15.38
CA ILE A 25 0.30 7.36 -16.24
C ILE A 25 1.68 6.69 -16.03
N SER A 26 1.95 6.29 -14.78
CA SER A 26 3.16 5.58 -14.40
C SER A 26 2.81 4.54 -13.33
N ASN A 27 3.51 3.41 -13.35
CA ASN A 27 3.36 2.35 -12.34
C ASN A 27 3.66 2.83 -10.90
N ARG A 28 4.29 4.01 -10.74
CA ARG A 28 4.55 4.62 -9.43
C ARG A 28 3.38 5.48 -8.92
N HIS A 29 2.43 5.84 -9.78
CA HIS A 29 1.28 6.65 -9.39
C HIS A 29 0.23 5.79 -8.72
N ARG A 30 -0.49 6.36 -7.76
CA ARG A 30 -1.65 5.73 -7.11
C ARG A 30 -2.94 6.00 -7.90
N PHE A 31 -2.99 7.12 -8.61
CA PHE A 31 -4.18 7.56 -9.33
C PHE A 31 -3.88 7.80 -10.81
N CYS A 32 -4.89 7.62 -11.65
CA CYS A 32 -4.81 7.95 -13.07
C CYS A 32 -4.87 9.47 -13.27
N ASP A 33 -4.65 9.92 -14.51
CA ASP A 33 -4.74 11.32 -14.95
C ASP A 33 -5.99 12.07 -14.44
N LYS A 34 -7.16 11.41 -14.47
CA LYS A 34 -8.44 12.00 -14.05
C LYS A 34 -8.57 12.14 -12.53
N HIS A 35 -7.85 11.32 -11.78
CA HIS A 35 -7.92 11.29 -10.32
C HIS A 35 -6.62 11.81 -9.68
N ASP A 36 -5.78 12.50 -10.45
CA ASP A 36 -4.50 13.03 -9.97
C ASP A 36 -4.68 13.96 -8.76
N HIS A 37 -5.79 14.69 -8.70
CA HIS A 37 -6.20 15.49 -7.55
C HIS A 37 -6.17 14.73 -6.21
N HIS A 38 -6.53 13.44 -6.18
CA HIS A 38 -6.52 12.64 -4.96
C HIS A 38 -5.10 12.43 -4.41
N HIS A 39 -4.05 12.68 -5.20
CA HIS A 39 -2.68 12.71 -4.70
C HIS A 39 -2.42 13.85 -3.71
N LYS A 40 -3.28 14.87 -3.66
CA LYS A 40 -3.16 16.03 -2.76
C LYS A 40 -4.16 15.99 -1.61
N MET A 41 -4.95 14.92 -1.51
CA MET A 41 -5.95 14.70 -0.46
C MET A 41 -5.44 13.71 0.58
N CYS A 42 -6.01 13.78 1.77
CA CYS A 42 -5.83 12.76 2.79
C CYS A 42 -6.25 11.38 2.24
N ALA A 43 -5.43 10.37 2.48
CA ALA A 43 -5.70 9.00 2.05
C ALA A 43 -6.71 8.25 2.94
N VAL A 44 -7.13 8.84 4.07
CA VAL A 44 -8.14 8.25 4.95
C VAL A 44 -9.53 8.43 4.34
N GLU A 45 -10.33 7.36 4.36
CA GLU A 45 -11.71 7.39 3.89
C GLU A 45 -12.52 8.46 4.67
N ASP A 46 -13.41 9.17 3.99
CA ASP A 46 -14.20 10.29 4.52
C ASP A 46 -13.43 11.56 4.96
N CYS A 47 -12.10 11.62 4.80
CA CYS A 47 -11.33 12.84 5.05
C CYS A 47 -11.09 13.64 3.76
N GLN A 48 -11.58 14.88 3.70
CA GLN A 48 -11.39 15.79 2.56
C GLN A 48 -10.27 16.82 2.75
N ALA A 49 -9.55 16.75 3.87
CA ALA A 49 -8.44 17.65 4.15
C ALA A 49 -7.27 17.42 3.17
N PRO A 50 -6.50 18.46 2.83
CA PRO A 50 -5.28 18.29 2.05
C PRO A 50 -4.26 17.45 2.82
N ASN A 51 -3.45 16.68 2.10
CA ASN A 51 -2.33 15.99 2.72
C ASN A 51 -1.16 16.96 3.00
N GLU A 52 -0.31 16.55 3.94
CA GLU A 52 0.93 17.27 4.23
C GLU A 52 2.05 16.77 3.31
N ALA A 53 2.96 17.66 2.91
CA ALA A 53 4.10 17.30 2.09
C ALA A 53 4.94 16.18 2.74
N GLY A 54 5.22 15.12 1.99
CA GLY A 54 5.95 13.93 2.48
C GLY A 54 5.07 12.87 3.15
N TYR A 55 3.79 13.18 3.37
CA TYR A 55 2.81 12.26 3.91
C TYR A 55 1.65 12.05 2.94
N MET A 56 0.93 10.94 3.12
CA MET A 56 -0.31 10.64 2.40
C MET A 56 -1.56 11.05 3.19
N THR A 57 -1.38 11.50 4.43
CA THR A 57 -2.44 11.87 5.37
C THR A 57 -2.37 13.35 5.73
N CYS A 58 -3.48 13.93 6.19
CA CYS A 58 -3.51 15.31 6.70
C CYS A 58 -2.77 15.43 8.04
N THR A 59 -2.79 16.61 8.65
CA THR A 59 -2.11 16.90 9.93
C THR A 59 -2.82 16.31 11.16
N GLU A 60 -3.95 15.63 10.97
CA GLU A 60 -4.68 15.00 12.07
C GLU A 60 -3.86 13.84 12.66
N PRO A 61 -3.69 13.78 13.99
CA PRO A 61 -2.81 12.82 14.63
C PRO A 61 -3.25 11.37 14.41
N ASP A 62 -4.54 11.07 14.41
CA ASP A 62 -5.08 9.73 14.15
C ASP A 62 -4.78 9.27 12.73
N HIS A 63 -4.97 10.13 11.73
CA HIS A 63 -4.63 9.82 10.34
C HIS A 63 -3.13 9.60 10.17
N ARG A 64 -2.29 10.41 10.82
CA ARG A 64 -0.83 10.22 10.81
C ARG A 64 -0.44 8.90 11.47
N LEU A 65 -1.09 8.53 12.57
CA LEU A 65 -0.86 7.27 13.27
C LEU A 65 -1.21 6.07 12.39
N LEU A 66 -2.31 6.14 11.64
CA LEU A 66 -2.69 5.11 10.66
C LEU A 66 -1.60 4.92 9.60
N GLU A 67 -1.11 6.01 9.02
CA GLU A 67 -0.05 5.95 8.00
C GLU A 67 1.25 5.37 8.56
N THR A 68 1.67 5.80 9.75
CA THR A 68 2.89 5.27 10.39
C THR A 68 2.77 3.79 10.74
N THR A 69 1.59 3.35 11.18
CA THR A 69 1.32 1.94 11.50
C THR A 69 1.32 1.09 10.24
N HIS A 70 0.73 1.58 9.15
CA HIS A 70 0.80 0.93 7.84
C HIS A 70 2.25 0.74 7.38
N LYS A 71 3.04 1.82 7.37
CA LYS A 71 4.47 1.78 6.99
C LYS A 71 5.29 0.81 7.85
N LYS A 72 4.92 0.62 9.12
CA LYS A 72 5.57 -0.37 10.01
C LYS A 72 5.16 -1.80 9.66
N ARG A 73 3.88 -2.05 9.34
CA ARG A 73 3.37 -3.37 8.94
C ARG A 73 4.06 -3.90 7.69
N ASP A 74 4.29 -3.05 6.69
CA ASP A 74 5.03 -3.42 5.48
C ASP A 74 6.44 -3.95 5.81
N LYS A 75 7.07 -3.46 6.88
CA LYS A 75 8.40 -3.90 7.33
C LYS A 75 8.36 -5.20 8.15
N ALA A 76 7.23 -5.56 8.74
CA ALA A 76 7.12 -6.71 9.64
C ALA A 76 7.33 -8.05 8.90
N PHE A 77 6.85 -8.17 7.66
CA PHE A 77 7.05 -9.38 6.84
C PHE A 77 8.52 -9.61 6.50
N PHE A 78 9.27 -8.57 6.15
CA PHE A 78 10.71 -8.68 5.90
C PHE A 78 11.47 -9.11 7.16
N GLN A 79 11.09 -8.57 8.32
CA GLN A 79 11.70 -8.95 9.60
C GLN A 79 11.41 -10.42 9.95
N LEU A 80 10.17 -10.89 9.75
CA LEU A 80 9.79 -12.29 9.98
C LEU A 80 10.56 -13.23 9.05
N ARG A 81 10.62 -12.92 7.74
CA ARG A 81 11.39 -13.71 6.76
C ARG A 81 12.86 -13.80 7.16
N GLY A 82 13.47 -12.69 7.58
CA GLY A 82 14.85 -12.69 8.07
C GLY A 82 15.05 -13.52 9.34
N ARG A 83 14.06 -13.56 10.24
CA ARG A 83 14.10 -14.43 11.43
C ARG A 83 14.02 -15.91 11.07
N LEU A 84 13.10 -16.29 10.17
CA LEU A 84 12.94 -17.67 9.69
C LEU A 84 14.19 -18.17 8.94
N GLN A 85 14.82 -17.32 8.13
CA GLN A 85 16.08 -17.66 7.49
C GLN A 85 17.20 -17.94 8.50
N ARG A 86 17.30 -17.12 9.56
CA ARG A 86 18.29 -17.34 10.64
C ARG A 86 18.00 -18.59 11.46
N SER A 87 16.74 -18.89 11.77
CA SER A 87 16.39 -20.10 12.49
C SER A 87 16.69 -21.37 11.69
N ASN A 88 16.50 -21.33 10.37
CA ASN A 88 16.85 -22.47 9.50
C ASN A 88 18.36 -22.72 9.36
N VAL A 89 19.21 -21.71 9.55
CA VAL A 89 20.68 -21.87 9.55
C VAL A 89 21.20 -22.41 10.89
N ALA A 90 20.47 -22.15 11.99
CA ALA A 90 20.88 -22.55 13.34
C ALA A 90 20.55 -24.01 13.70
N HIS A 91 19.84 -24.75 12.85
CA HIS A 91 19.66 -26.20 13.00
C HIS A 91 20.66 -26.94 12.09
N PRO A 92 21.84 -27.36 12.60
CA PRO A 92 22.59 -28.40 11.92
C PRO A 92 21.72 -29.66 11.91
N ASN A 93 21.57 -30.26 10.73
CA ASN A 93 20.96 -31.57 10.57
C ASN A 93 21.92 -32.58 11.21
N ASP A 94 21.65 -32.98 12.45
CA ASP A 94 22.39 -34.03 13.16
C ASP A 94 22.02 -35.37 12.49
N ALA A 95 22.93 -35.84 11.63
CA ALA A 95 22.85 -37.11 10.91
C ALA A 95 24.16 -37.88 11.14
#